data_AF-D8VN42-F1
#
_entry.id   AF-D8VN42-F1
#
_cell.length_a   1.000
_cell.length_b   1.000
_cell.length_c   1.000
_cell.angle_alpha   90.00
_cell.angle_beta   90.00
_cell.angle_gamma   90.00
#
_symmetry.space_group_name_H-M   'P 1'
#
loop_
_entity.id
_entity.type
_entity.pdbx_description
1 polymer ?
#
loop_
_entity_poly.entity_id
_entity_poly.type
_entity_poly.pdbx_seq_one_letter_code
_entity_poly.pdbx_strand_id
1 'polypeptide(L)'
;MELSIMLEEDQIALNKELKKFNIAALLITPLWLLRNGFLISLLIYLIFLVVFAPISIIISFIFFFKGNRWSWGNGERWNSFSEFCENQMVWRQIAIILFVVQIVALLLHFKVI
;
A
#
# COMPACT_ATOMS: atom_id res chain seq x y z
N MET A 1 16.05 -8.58 31.57
CA MET A 1 16.42 -7.17 31.30
C MET A 1 16.76 -6.98 29.82
N GLU A 2 17.67 -7.77 29.24
CA GLU A 2 17.96 -7.69 27.79
C GLU A 2 16.77 -8.06 26.91
N LEU A 3 16.09 -9.18 27.20
CA LEU A 3 14.90 -9.60 26.45
C LEU A 3 13.76 -8.57 26.49
N SER A 4 13.57 -7.88 27.62
CA SER A 4 12.53 -6.86 27.75
C SER A 4 12.86 -5.59 26.94
N ILE A 5 14.15 -5.22 26.88
CA ILE A 5 14.61 -4.08 26.07
C ILE A 5 14.42 -4.39 24.58
N MET A 6 14.77 -5.60 24.14
CA MET A 6 14.57 -6.01 22.74
C MET A 6 13.10 -5.99 22.31
N LEU A 7 12.19 -6.48 23.16
CA LEU A 7 10.76 -6.45 22.88
C LEU A 7 10.20 -5.03 22.78
N GLU A 8 10.75 -4.10 23.57
CA GLU A 8 10.35 -2.69 23.52
C GLU A 8 10.84 -2.01 22.23
N GLU A 9 12.07 -2.30 21.80
CA GLU A 9 12.63 -1.81 20.53
C GLU A 9 11.82 -2.29 19.32
N ASP A 10 11.48 -3.58 19.27
CA ASP A 10 10.66 -4.16 18.20
C ASP A 10 9.26 -3.52 18.15
N GLN A 11 8.65 -3.28 19.31
CA GLN A 11 7.35 -2.63 19.40
C GLN A 11 7.38 -1.16 18.95
N ILE A 12 8.47 -0.44 19.25
CA ILE A 12 8.69 0.92 18.76
C ILE A 12 8.88 0.92 17.24
N ALA A 13 9.68 -0.01 16.71
CA ALA A 13 9.93 -0.16 15.28
C ALA A 13 8.63 -0.47 14.52
N LEU A 14 7.81 -1.39 15.04
CA LEU A 14 6.50 -1.70 14.48
C LEU A 14 5.61 -0.46 14.45
N ASN A 15 5.47 0.24 15.57
CA ASN A 15 4.63 1.44 15.63
C ASN A 15 5.09 2.53 14.66
N LYS A 16 6.40 2.65 14.42
CA LYS A 16 6.96 3.57 13.42
C LYS A 16 6.57 3.14 12.01
N GLU A 17 6.66 1.86 11.67
CA GLU A 17 6.31 1.33 10.36
C GLU A 17 4.80 1.48 10.05
N LEU A 18 3.94 1.18 11.02
CA LEU A 18 2.48 1.27 10.87
C LEU A 18 1.97 2.70 10.69
N LYS A 19 2.78 3.72 11.06
CA LYS A 19 2.46 5.14 10.87
C LYS A 19 2.99 5.70 9.55
N LYS A 20 3.83 4.97 8.82
CA LYS A 20 4.32 5.40 7.51
C LYS A 20 3.17 5.37 6.49
N PHE A 21 3.27 6.25 5.50
CA PHE A 21 2.35 6.25 4.38
C PHE A 21 2.61 5.07 3.44
N ASN A 22 1.54 4.42 3.00
CA ASN A 22 1.60 3.32 2.05
C ASN A 22 1.56 3.85 0.61
N ILE A 23 2.75 4.18 0.08
CA ILE A 23 2.92 4.69 -1.28
C ILE A 23 2.37 3.71 -2.32
N ALA A 24 2.52 2.40 -2.10
CA ALA A 24 2.01 1.40 -3.01
C ALA A 24 0.47 1.42 -3.07
N ALA A 25 -0.20 1.56 -1.93
CA ALA A 25 -1.64 1.68 -1.87
C ALA A 25 -2.18 2.94 -2.57
N LEU A 26 -1.38 4.01 -2.67
CA LEU A 26 -1.75 5.22 -3.40
C LEU A 26 -1.55 5.07 -4.92
N LEU A 27 -0.35 4.65 -5.34
CA LEU A 27 0.04 4.67 -6.76
C LEU A 27 -0.54 3.50 -7.55
N ILE A 28 -0.77 2.35 -6.89
CA ILE A 28 -1.25 1.11 -7.51
C ILE A 28 -2.35 0.48 -6.66
N THR A 29 -3.31 1.30 -6.20
CA THR A 29 -4.42 0.89 -5.32
C THR A 29 -5.07 -0.46 -5.66
N PRO A 30 -5.52 -0.74 -6.90
CA PRO A 30 -6.20 -2.02 -7.18
C PRO A 30 -5.27 -3.23 -7.00
N LEU A 31 -4.02 -3.14 -7.45
CA LEU A 31 -3.02 -4.20 -7.27
C LEU A 31 -2.70 -4.40 -5.78
N TRP A 32 -2.57 -3.31 -5.04
CA TRP A 32 -2.27 -3.36 -3.62
C TRP A 32 -3.44 -3.96 -2.81
N LEU A 33 -4.70 -3.57 -3.11
CA LEU A 33 -5.89 -4.13 -2.45
C LEU A 33 -6.03 -5.61 -2.72
N LEU A 34 -5.87 -6.04 -3.98
CA LEU A 34 -5.89 -7.45 -4.36
C LEU A 34 -4.81 -8.22 -3.61
N ARG A 35 -3.56 -7.73 -3.65
CA ARG A 35 -2.45 -8.39 -2.97
C ARG A 35 -2.71 -8.53 -1.48
N ASN A 36 -3.32 -7.55 -0.84
CA ASN A 36 -3.56 -7.53 0.61
C ASN A 36 -4.89 -8.15 1.04
N GLY A 37 -5.64 -8.77 0.12
CA GLY A 37 -6.88 -9.47 0.44
C GLY A 37 -8.05 -8.56 0.77
N PHE A 38 -7.96 -7.25 0.49
CA PHE A 38 -9.05 -6.29 0.68
C PHE A 38 -10.05 -6.39 -0.48
N LEU A 39 -10.63 -7.57 -0.71
CA LEU A 39 -11.46 -7.87 -1.89
C LEU A 39 -12.73 -7.03 -1.94
N ILE A 40 -13.38 -6.79 -0.80
CA ILE A 40 -14.57 -5.92 -0.74
C ILE A 40 -14.18 -4.48 -1.11
N SER A 41 -13.09 -3.96 -0.55
CA SER A 41 -12.59 -2.62 -0.90
C SER A 41 -12.15 -2.54 -2.36
N LEU A 42 -11.58 -3.60 -2.93
CA LEU A 42 -11.23 -3.69 -4.34
C LEU A 42 -12.47 -3.60 -5.23
N LEU A 43 -13.53 -4.37 -4.92
CA LEU A 43 -14.78 -4.31 -5.67
C LEU A 43 -15.41 -2.90 -5.62
N ILE A 44 -15.48 -2.32 -4.42
CA ILE A 44 -15.97 -0.95 -4.23
C ILE A 44 -15.12 0.05 -5.05
N TYR A 45 -13.79 -0.07 -4.97
CA TYR A 45 -12.87 0.77 -5.71
C TYR A 45 -13.11 0.67 -7.23
N LEU A 46 -13.22 -0.54 -7.79
CA LEU A 46 -13.44 -0.74 -9.23
C LEU A 46 -14.79 -0.22 -9.71
N ILE A 47 -15.85 -0.40 -8.92
CA ILE A 47 -17.17 0.16 -9.22
C ILE A 47 -17.09 1.68 -9.30
N PHE A 48 -16.52 2.33 -8.27
CA PHE A 48 -16.42 3.78 -8.25
C PHE A 48 -15.41 4.33 -9.25
N LEU A 49 -14.38 3.58 -9.62
CA LEU A 49 -13.44 3.99 -10.66
C LEU A 49 -14.18 4.22 -12.00
N VAL A 50 -15.19 3.41 -12.31
CA VAL A 50 -15.99 3.51 -13.53
C VAL A 50 -17.17 4.48 -13.37
N VAL A 51 -17.89 4.42 -12.25
CA VAL A 51 -19.14 5.17 -12.06
C VAL A 51 -18.88 6.62 -11.61
N PHE A 52 -17.90 6.83 -10.72
CA PHE A 52 -17.58 8.15 -10.18
C PHE A 52 -16.15 8.20 -9.64
N ALA A 53 -15.20 8.39 -10.56
CA ALA A 53 -13.77 8.29 -10.30
C ALA A 53 -13.26 9.04 -9.06
N PRO A 54 -13.77 10.24 -8.67
CA PRO A 54 -13.30 10.91 -7.45
C PRO A 54 -13.41 10.09 -6.17
N ILE A 55 -14.43 9.21 -6.03
CA ILE A 55 -14.53 8.33 -4.85
C ILE A 55 -13.40 7.28 -4.84
N SER A 56 -13.01 6.76 -6.01
CA SER A 56 -11.89 5.81 -6.09
C SER A 56 -10.59 6.45 -5.60
N ILE A 57 -10.37 7.74 -5.87
CA ILE A 57 -9.22 8.50 -5.38
C ILE A 57 -9.28 8.65 -3.85
N ILE A 58 -10.45 8.93 -3.27
CA ILE A 58 -10.62 8.99 -1.81
C ILE A 58 -10.25 7.64 -1.18
N ILE A 59 -10.68 6.53 -1.78
CA ILE A 59 -10.31 5.18 -1.31
C ILE A 59 -8.78 5.00 -1.36
N SER A 60 -8.12 5.40 -2.44
CA SER A 60 -6.65 5.38 -2.53
C SER A 60 -5.98 6.15 -1.37
N PHE A 61 -6.49 7.32 -1.01
CA PHE A 61 -5.96 8.10 0.11
C PHE A 61 -6.22 7.45 1.48
N ILE A 62 -7.40 6.85 1.68
CA ILE A 62 -7.69 6.11 2.92
C ILE A 62 -6.63 5.02 3.14
N PHE A 63 -6.33 4.24 2.09
CA PHE A 63 -5.31 3.20 2.17
C PHE A 63 -3.87 3.74 2.15
N PHE A 64 -3.62 4.91 1.58
CA PHE A 64 -2.34 5.61 1.73
C PHE A 64 -2.03 5.91 3.21
N PHE A 65 -3.01 6.38 3.97
CA PHE A 65 -2.82 6.73 5.38
C PHE A 65 -2.89 5.53 6.33
N LYS A 66 -3.79 4.58 6.06
CA LYS A 66 -4.09 3.47 7.00
C LYS A 66 -3.66 2.09 6.50
N GLY A 67 -3.22 1.98 5.27
CA GLY A 67 -2.95 0.69 4.61
C GLY A 67 -1.91 -0.16 5.32
N ASN A 68 -0.82 0.43 5.84
CA ASN A 68 0.17 -0.32 6.63
C ASN A 68 -0.46 -0.93 7.88
N ARG A 69 -1.19 -0.13 8.66
CA ARG A 69 -1.87 -0.58 9.88
C ARG A 69 -2.90 -1.67 9.58
N TRP A 70 -3.72 -1.49 8.55
CA TRP A 70 -4.74 -2.47 8.19
C TRP A 70 -4.15 -3.75 7.61
N SER A 71 -3.10 -3.65 6.79
CA SER A 71 -2.38 -4.79 6.22
C SER A 71 -1.70 -5.62 7.31
N TRP A 72 -1.08 -4.96 8.29
CA TRP A 72 -0.52 -5.63 9.47
C TRP A 72 -1.59 -6.29 10.35
N GLY A 73 -2.69 -5.56 10.62
CA GLY A 73 -3.81 -6.04 11.43
C GLY A 73 -4.60 -7.20 10.80
N ASN A 74 -4.42 -7.48 9.51
CA ASN A 74 -4.96 -8.65 8.83
C ASN A 74 -4.11 -9.91 9.16
N GLY A 75 -3.83 -10.10 10.46
CA GLY A 75 -2.65 -10.76 11.05
C GLY A 75 -2.40 -12.23 10.75
N GLU A 76 -3.22 -12.90 9.94
CA GLU A 76 -2.98 -14.29 9.52
C GLU A 76 -1.98 -14.39 8.34
N ARG A 77 -1.60 -13.25 7.74
CA ARG A 77 -0.76 -13.23 6.54
C ARG A 77 0.75 -13.23 6.81
N TRP A 78 1.19 -12.61 7.91
CA TRP A 78 2.59 -12.27 8.11
C TRP A 78 3.19 -13.15 9.20
N ASN A 79 4.28 -13.86 8.89
CA ASN A 79 4.94 -14.73 9.86
C ASN A 79 5.82 -13.95 10.83
N SER A 80 6.25 -12.74 10.44
CA SER A 80 7.06 -11.86 11.28
C SER A 80 6.94 -10.39 10.89
N PHE A 81 7.36 -9.50 11.79
CA PHE A 81 7.49 -8.07 11.50
C PHE A 81 8.52 -7.78 10.40
N SER A 82 9.63 -8.53 10.35
CA SER A 82 10.64 -8.38 9.30
C SER A 82 10.06 -8.67 7.91
N GLU A 83 9.32 -9.78 7.78
CA GLU A 83 8.66 -10.17 6.53
C GLU A 83 7.68 -9.09 6.05
N PHE A 84 6.90 -8.51 6.97
CA PHE A 84 6.00 -7.41 6.65
C PHE A 84 6.76 -6.20 6.09
N CYS A 85 7.82 -5.77 6.78
CA CYS A 85 8.63 -4.61 6.37
C CYS A 85 9.25 -4.82 4.99
N GLU A 86 9.88 -5.96 4.77
CA GLU A 86 10.49 -6.32 3.48
C GLU A 86 9.45 -6.28 2.35
N ASN A 87 8.27 -6.85 2.58
CA ASN A 87 7.20 -6.79 1.61
C ASN A 87 6.71 -5.36 1.34
N GLN A 88 6.50 -4.52 2.37
CA GLN A 88 6.09 -3.12 2.14
C GLN A 88 7.15 -2.36 1.33
N MET A 89 8.44 -2.62 1.55
CA MET A 89 9.52 -2.02 0.77
C MET A 89 9.49 -2.47 -0.70
N VAL A 90 9.36 -3.77 -0.97
CA VAL A 90 9.29 -4.32 -2.33
C VAL A 90 8.10 -3.72 -3.08
N TRP A 91 6.92 -3.68 -2.45
CA TRP A 91 5.73 -3.10 -3.08
C TRP A 91 5.85 -1.60 -3.32
N ARG A 92 6.53 -0.87 -2.43
CA ARG A 92 6.85 0.55 -2.67
C ARG A 92 7.73 0.71 -3.92
N GLN A 93 8.73 -0.14 -4.11
CA GLN A 93 9.59 -0.10 -5.31
C GLN A 93 8.80 -0.41 -6.58
N ILE A 94 8.00 -1.49 -6.58
CA ILE A 94 7.13 -1.87 -7.71
C ILE A 94 6.19 -0.71 -8.06
N ALA A 95 5.57 -0.08 -7.06
CA ALA A 95 4.65 1.04 -7.26
C ALA A 95 5.33 2.25 -7.92
N ILE A 96 6.54 2.58 -7.49
CA ILE A 96 7.31 3.69 -8.08
C ILE A 96 7.66 3.37 -9.54
N ILE A 97 8.13 2.16 -9.83
CA ILE A 97 8.46 1.73 -11.19
C ILE A 97 7.22 1.84 -12.10
N LEU A 98 6.10 1.27 -11.67
CA LEU A 98 4.85 1.30 -12.43
C LEU A 98 4.35 2.73 -12.65
N PHE A 99 4.46 3.59 -11.65
CA PHE A 99 4.08 4.99 -11.77
C PHE A 99 4.94 5.73 -12.80
N VAL A 100 6.27 5.54 -12.77
CA VAL A 100 7.17 6.13 -13.77
C VAL A 100 6.82 5.64 -15.18
N VAL A 101 6.56 4.34 -15.35
CA VAL A 101 6.16 3.77 -16.65
C VAL A 101 4.85 4.40 -17.14
N GLN A 102 3.85 4.58 -16.27
CA GLN A 102 2.58 5.22 -16.63
C GLN A 102 2.78 6.69 -17.07
N ILE A 103 3.59 7.46 -16.35
CA ILE A 103 3.90 8.85 -16.72
C ILE A 103 4.62 8.90 -18.06
N VAL A 104 5.61 8.05 -18.30
CA VAL A 104 6.33 7.99 -19.59
C VAL A 104 5.37 7.62 -20.72
N ALA A 105 4.53 6.60 -20.54
CA ALA A 105 3.55 6.18 -21.55
C ALA A 105 2.56 7.31 -21.88
N LEU A 106 2.07 8.02 -20.86
CA LEU A 106 1.17 9.15 -21.02
C LEU A 106 1.83 10.30 -21.79
N LEU A 107 3.08 10.65 -21.46
CA LEU A 107 3.84 11.68 -22.18
C LEU A 107 4.12 11.29 -23.63
N LEU A 108 4.44 10.02 -23.91
CA LEU A 108 4.63 9.54 -25.27
C LEU A 108 3.32 9.59 -26.07
N HIS A 109 2.20 9.23 -25.46
CA HIS A 109 0.89 9.32 -26.12
C HIS A 109 0.56 10.76 -26.54
N PHE A 110 0.79 11.74 -25.67
CA PHE A 110 0.53 13.16 -25.98
C PHE A 110 1.56 13.79 -26.94
N LYS A 111 2.73 13.18 -27.16
CA LYS A 111 3.71 13.65 -28.16
C LYS A 111 3.44 13.15 -29.59
N VAL A 112 2.58 12.12 -29.72
CA VAL A 112 2.32 11.42 -30.99
C VAL A 112 1.00 11.87 -31.63
N ILE A 113 0.22 12.73 -30.96
CA ILE A 113 -1.01 13.37 -31.46
C ILE A 113 -0.70 14.84 -31.75
#